data_AF-A0A4Q9QCQ5-F1
#
_entry.id   AF-A0A4Q9QCQ5-F1
#
_cell.length_a   1.000
_cell.length_b   1.000
_cell.length_c   1.000
_cell.angle_alpha   90.00
_cell.angle_beta   90.00
_cell.angle_gamma   90.00
#
_symmetry.space_group_name_H-M   'P 1'
#
loop_
_entity.id
_entity.type
_entity.pdbx_description
1 polymer ?
#
loop_
_entity_poly.entity_id
_entity_poly.type
_entity_poly.pdbx_seq_one_letter_code
_entity_poly.pdbx_strand_id
1 'polypeptide(L)'
;MPIFQDANGMAVKFFIQKDIPQKTQAEVCETISALGGRVEPKVPRAGYVLVQPGTAEEERLRLCWSTADRPERYFVPYTYVEACKITGMLLKQIFIQDGQPIRMHIDSSIANVNVRAALATRIMHSGGDPTASAQSARVILADPNTEIFQHLVKTYQGEPDKYVESYLWVKKCIEKGQVIYTPVVYKNPGGRRPGEERTQFTERDEENLCSWIAAKIPYKETGGRTGNRLYQQLCEMANDPEYAWVTRHTWQSWRERYKKNATRLDAKIAEIVDQKKPAHGEKGQYGYVRKPEERPKRVRKKRNANGAEAASPIAGPSMHSMDTYSVPMPVPLPALSGVIGQVGGPDDAFNSVVYPSAASVFQHMPVSATGQHMDAATARSQAREEEMEDDEEWQIREGDAPPPVWAKRKLDEEEGPNKRSRLNSPEIAAGLHPIDQAVQDIAREFRFTTEEVQEYYDKCGDPERTRNRFKKMRDVLNALKDDEDEPASAPPATSTTPVPVPTPVPVSPIA
;
A
#
# COMPACT_ATOMS: atom_id res chain seq x y z
N MET A 1 2.53 6.37 38.65
CA MET A 1 3.00 7.68 38.16
C MET A 1 1.80 8.50 37.71
N PRO A 2 1.74 9.80 37.99
CA PRO A 2 0.65 10.65 37.51
C PRO A 2 0.71 10.76 35.99
N ILE A 3 -0.33 10.25 35.31
CA ILE A 3 -0.41 10.22 33.84
C ILE A 3 -1.00 11.52 33.31
N PHE A 4 -1.86 12.17 34.09
CA PHE A 4 -2.60 13.37 33.69
C PHE A 4 -1.96 14.65 34.22
N GLN A 5 -0.63 14.75 34.08
CA GLN A 5 0.14 15.97 34.31
C GLN A 5 0.81 16.40 33.00
N ASP A 6 0.88 17.70 32.77
CA ASP A 6 1.59 18.26 31.62
C ASP A 6 3.11 18.25 31.85
N ALA A 7 3.88 18.74 30.88
CA ALA A 7 5.34 18.82 30.97
C ALA A 7 5.84 19.73 32.13
N ASN A 8 4.97 20.58 32.68
CA ASN A 8 5.27 21.47 33.81
C ASN A 8 4.83 20.86 35.16
N GLY A 9 4.30 19.64 35.18
CA GLY A 9 3.74 18.99 36.37
C GLY A 9 2.36 19.54 36.78
N MET A 10 1.72 20.36 35.93
CA MET A 10 0.39 20.89 36.18
C MET A 10 -0.67 19.85 35.82
N ALA A 11 -1.71 19.73 36.65
CA ALA A 11 -2.81 18.81 36.40
C ALA A 11 -3.56 19.16 35.11
N VAL A 12 -3.70 18.18 34.22
CA VAL A 12 -4.50 18.28 33.00
C VAL A 12 -5.98 18.45 33.37
N LYS A 13 -6.67 19.38 32.71
CA LYS A 13 -8.07 19.70 32.99
C LYS A 13 -9.01 18.83 32.17
N PHE A 14 -10.05 18.32 32.82
CA PHE A 14 -11.10 17.51 32.21
C PHE A 14 -12.46 18.15 32.49
N PHE A 15 -13.38 18.07 31.53
CA PHE A 15 -14.80 18.33 31.74
C PHE A 15 -15.57 17.07 31.37
N ILE A 16 -16.55 16.68 32.18
CA ILE A 16 -17.37 15.48 31.96
C ILE A 16 -18.76 15.92 31.50
N GLN A 17 -19.21 15.40 30.36
CA GLN A 17 -20.56 15.63 29.85
C GLN A 17 -21.62 15.12 30.85
N LYS A 18 -22.70 15.89 31.03
CA LYS A 18 -23.67 15.67 32.12
C LYS A 18 -24.62 14.50 31.91
N ASP A 19 -24.81 14.06 30.68
CA ASP A 19 -25.71 12.95 30.32
C ASP A 19 -25.08 11.57 30.47
N ILE A 20 -23.75 11.50 30.65
CA ILE A 20 -23.06 10.27 31.03
C ILE A 20 -23.69 9.74 32.33
N PRO A 21 -23.95 8.43 32.49
CA PRO A 21 -24.52 7.90 33.73
C PRO A 21 -23.73 8.32 34.98
N GLN A 22 -24.42 8.76 36.05
CA GLN A 22 -23.78 9.31 37.27
C GLN A 22 -22.73 8.37 37.88
N LYS A 23 -22.97 7.05 37.80
CA LYS A 23 -22.02 6.02 38.24
C LYS A 23 -20.70 6.10 37.44
N THR A 24 -20.80 6.14 36.12
CA THR A 24 -19.65 6.28 35.22
C THR A 24 -18.95 7.61 35.42
N GLN A 25 -19.68 8.71 35.64
CA GLN A 25 -19.08 10.01 35.96
C GLN A 25 -18.23 9.94 37.23
N ALA A 26 -18.73 9.29 38.29
CA ALA A 26 -18.01 9.13 39.55
C ALA A 26 -16.72 8.31 39.37
N GLU A 27 -16.81 7.16 38.69
CA GLU A 27 -15.67 6.28 38.40
C GLU A 27 -14.59 6.98 37.56
N VAL A 28 -15.01 7.73 36.53
CA VAL A 28 -14.11 8.51 35.67
C VAL A 28 -13.46 9.65 36.46
N CYS A 29 -14.22 10.37 37.29
CA CYS A 29 -13.72 11.46 38.13
C CYS A 29 -12.68 10.98 39.15
N GLU A 30 -12.95 9.84 39.80
CA GLU A 30 -12.01 9.18 40.71
C GLU A 30 -10.73 8.79 39.98
N THR A 31 -10.86 8.16 38.80
CA THR A 31 -9.70 7.74 38.00
C THR A 31 -8.85 8.92 37.54
N ILE A 32 -9.48 10.02 37.09
CA ILE A 32 -8.77 11.24 36.69
C ILE A 32 -7.97 11.80 37.87
N SER A 33 -8.60 11.91 39.04
CA SER A 33 -7.98 12.47 40.24
C SER A 33 -6.83 11.58 40.73
N ALA A 34 -7.01 10.25 40.72
CA ALA A 34 -5.99 9.27 41.09
C ALA A 34 -4.76 9.29 40.16
N LEU A 35 -4.96 9.65 38.88
CA LEU A 35 -3.90 9.77 37.89
C LEU A 35 -3.33 11.20 37.77
N GLY A 36 -3.68 12.10 38.69
CA GLY A 36 -3.08 13.45 38.80
C GLY A 36 -3.75 14.53 37.95
N GLY A 37 -4.91 14.27 37.37
CA GLY A 37 -5.70 15.23 36.60
C GLY A 37 -6.69 16.01 37.47
N ARG A 38 -7.36 17.00 36.88
CA ARG A 38 -8.37 17.84 37.54
C ARG A 38 -9.66 17.88 36.75
N VAL A 39 -10.79 17.58 37.39
CA VAL A 39 -12.12 17.75 36.79
C VAL A 39 -12.66 19.14 37.07
N GLU A 40 -13.06 19.86 36.03
CA GLU A 40 -13.63 21.20 36.09
C GLU A 40 -15.15 21.14 35.85
N PRO A 41 -15.95 21.95 36.57
CA PRO A 41 -17.40 22.01 36.40
C PRO A 41 -17.83 22.73 35.11
N LYS A 42 -16.89 23.39 34.43
CA LYS A 42 -17.09 24.13 33.17
C LYS A 42 -16.10 23.63 32.13
N VAL A 43 -16.47 23.75 30.86
CA VAL A 43 -15.59 23.38 29.73
C VAL A 43 -14.28 24.17 29.82
N PRO A 44 -13.12 23.50 29.95
CA PRO A 44 -11.85 24.19 30.11
C PRO A 44 -11.43 24.91 28.82
N ARG A 45 -10.54 25.91 28.97
CA ARG A 45 -9.92 26.60 27.83
C ARG A 45 -8.92 25.71 27.08
N ALA A 46 -8.18 24.89 27.83
CA ALA A 46 -7.25 23.87 27.36
C ALA A 46 -7.43 22.62 28.21
N GLY A 47 -7.44 21.44 27.59
CA GLY A 47 -7.72 20.16 28.23
C GLY A 47 -8.72 19.31 27.45
N TYR A 48 -9.32 18.35 28.14
CA TYR A 48 -10.17 17.32 27.54
C TYR A 48 -11.64 17.52 27.92
N VAL A 49 -12.52 17.29 26.96
CA VAL A 49 -13.98 17.25 27.11
C VAL A 49 -14.40 15.80 26.89
N LEU A 50 -14.74 15.12 27.97
CA LEU A 50 -15.16 13.72 27.96
C LEU A 50 -16.63 13.64 27.58
N VAL A 51 -16.89 13.03 26.43
CA VAL A 51 -18.22 12.93 25.84
C VAL A 51 -18.73 11.50 25.74
N GLN A 52 -20.04 11.33 25.64
CA GLN A 52 -20.65 10.08 25.22
C GLN A 52 -20.92 10.12 23.70
N PRO A 53 -20.20 9.32 22.89
CA PRO A 53 -20.34 9.35 21.45
C PRO A 53 -21.79 9.16 20.98
N GLY A 54 -22.23 9.99 20.03
CA GLY A 54 -23.55 9.88 19.38
C GLY A 54 -24.72 10.47 20.17
N THR A 55 -24.45 11.22 21.24
CA THR A 55 -25.48 11.95 21.99
C THR A 55 -25.69 13.34 21.42
N ALA A 56 -26.92 13.86 21.47
CA ALA A 56 -27.23 15.23 21.02
C ALA A 56 -26.44 16.30 21.81
N GLU A 57 -26.11 15.99 23.06
CA GLU A 57 -25.31 16.88 23.90
C GLU A 57 -23.83 16.89 23.48
N GLU A 58 -23.27 15.80 22.95
CA GLU A 58 -21.95 15.80 22.32
C GLU A 58 -21.95 16.76 21.12
N GLU A 59 -22.93 16.62 20.22
CA GLU A 59 -23.06 17.47 19.03
C GLU A 59 -23.18 18.94 19.43
N ARG A 60 -23.99 19.24 20.44
CA ARG A 60 -24.14 20.60 20.98
C ARG A 60 -22.82 21.13 21.54
N LEU A 61 -22.09 20.33 22.31
CA LEU A 61 -20.81 20.72 22.88
C LEU A 61 -19.77 20.99 21.78
N ARG A 62 -19.68 20.14 20.76
CA ARG A 62 -18.80 20.36 19.60
C ARG A 62 -19.20 21.63 18.85
N LEU A 63 -20.49 21.84 18.57
CA LEU A 63 -20.97 23.03 17.86
C LEU A 63 -20.66 24.33 18.61
N CYS A 64 -20.83 24.34 19.93
CA CYS A 64 -20.58 25.53 20.75
C CYS A 64 -19.09 25.82 21.01
N TRP A 65 -18.24 24.80 20.97
CA TRP A 65 -16.88 24.90 21.54
C TRP A 65 -15.74 24.41 20.62
N SER A 66 -16.03 23.89 19.43
CA SER A 66 -15.03 23.63 18.37
C SER A 66 -14.75 24.92 17.61
N THR A 67 -14.02 25.84 18.23
CA THR A 67 -13.48 27.04 17.58
C THR A 67 -11.99 26.87 17.31
N ALA A 68 -11.55 27.24 16.10
CA ALA A 68 -10.14 27.15 15.68
C ALA A 68 -9.18 27.92 16.61
N ASP A 69 -9.71 28.93 17.32
CA ASP A 69 -8.97 29.76 18.28
C ASP A 69 -8.50 29.03 19.55
N ARG A 70 -8.91 27.76 19.73
CA ARG A 70 -8.66 26.95 20.93
C ARG A 70 -8.15 25.53 20.58
N PRO A 71 -6.96 25.39 19.97
CA PRO A 71 -6.44 24.10 19.49
C PRO A 71 -6.12 23.10 20.61
N GLU A 72 -5.94 23.56 21.84
CA GLU A 72 -5.63 22.72 23.00
C GLU A 72 -6.88 22.13 23.70
N ARG A 73 -8.04 22.21 23.05
CA ARG A 73 -9.29 21.61 23.54
C ARG A 73 -9.60 20.37 22.73
N TYR A 74 -9.70 19.23 23.42
CA TYR A 74 -9.92 17.94 22.77
C TYR A 74 -11.22 17.29 23.22
N PHE A 75 -12.04 16.89 22.25
CA PHE A 75 -13.26 16.13 22.50
C PHE A 75 -12.96 14.64 22.34
N VAL A 76 -13.06 13.89 23.42
CA VAL A 76 -12.71 12.46 23.45
C VAL A 76 -13.81 11.68 24.16
N PRO A 77 -14.05 10.41 23.82
CA PRO A 77 -15.03 9.60 24.52
C PRO A 77 -14.63 9.42 26.00
N TYR A 78 -15.59 9.24 26.91
CA TYR A 78 -15.29 9.01 28.34
C TYR A 78 -14.37 7.80 28.59
N THR A 79 -14.36 6.81 27.70
CA THR A 79 -13.47 5.64 27.72
C THR A 79 -12.00 5.99 27.46
N TYR A 80 -11.69 7.22 27.02
CA TYR A 80 -10.33 7.73 26.84
C TYR A 80 -9.50 7.66 28.13
N VAL A 81 -10.13 7.90 29.28
CA VAL A 81 -9.46 7.87 30.58
C VAL A 81 -8.94 6.46 30.90
N GLU A 82 -9.76 5.45 30.63
CA GLU A 82 -9.38 4.05 30.79
C GLU A 82 -8.28 3.65 29.78
N ALA A 83 -8.37 4.12 28.54
CA ALA A 83 -7.32 3.87 27.55
C ALA A 83 -5.96 4.45 27.94
N CYS A 84 -5.94 5.66 28.50
CA CYS A 84 -4.71 6.27 29.05
C CYS A 84 -4.17 5.46 30.24
N LYS A 85 -5.06 4.98 31.12
CA LYS A 85 -4.70 4.14 32.27
C LYS A 85 -4.07 2.82 31.81
N ILE A 86 -4.66 2.14 30.83
CA ILE A 86 -4.15 0.87 30.27
C ILE A 86 -2.80 1.08 29.58
N THR A 87 -2.66 2.17 28.81
CA THR A 87 -1.42 2.47 28.07
C THR A 87 -0.32 3.00 29.01
N GLY A 88 -0.67 3.53 30.17
CA GLY A 88 0.28 4.11 31.12
C GLY A 88 0.80 5.50 30.70
N MET A 89 0.14 6.16 29.75
CA MET A 89 0.53 7.47 29.22
C MET A 89 -0.68 8.29 28.74
N LEU A 90 -0.55 9.61 28.68
CA LEU A 90 -1.56 10.50 28.12
C LEU A 90 -1.54 10.39 26.58
N LEU A 91 -2.60 9.82 26.02
CA LEU A 91 -2.69 9.59 24.57
C LEU A 91 -2.82 10.92 23.80
N LYS A 92 -1.88 11.17 22.89
CA LYS A 92 -1.86 12.37 22.05
C LYS A 92 -3.01 12.36 21.03
N GLN A 93 -3.59 13.53 20.80
CA GLN A 93 -4.69 13.71 19.84
C GLN A 93 -4.15 13.96 18.43
N ILE A 94 -3.48 12.95 17.89
CA ILE A 94 -2.74 13.06 16.62
C ILE A 94 -3.64 13.07 15.40
N PHE A 95 -4.85 12.53 15.48
CA PHE A 95 -5.79 12.46 14.35
C PHE A 95 -6.72 13.66 14.29
N ILE A 96 -6.19 14.85 14.57
CA ILE A 96 -6.88 16.14 14.43
C ILE A 96 -6.13 16.96 13.38
N GLN A 97 -6.87 17.47 12.39
CA GLN A 97 -6.35 18.34 11.34
C GLN A 97 -7.24 19.59 11.27
N ASP A 98 -6.62 20.77 11.31
CA ASP A 98 -7.33 22.06 11.30
C ASP A 98 -8.43 22.18 12.38
N GLY A 99 -8.17 21.58 13.55
CA GLY A 99 -9.11 21.55 14.68
C GLY A 99 -10.28 20.58 14.51
N GLN A 100 -10.34 19.83 13.40
CA GLN A 100 -11.36 18.81 13.17
C GLN A 100 -10.79 17.39 13.23
N PRO A 101 -11.55 16.41 13.74
CA PRO A 101 -11.19 15.00 13.67
C PRO A 101 -10.98 14.55 12.21
N ILE A 102 -9.90 13.82 11.95
CA ILE A 102 -9.69 13.19 10.64
C ILE A 102 -10.77 12.12 10.46
N ARG A 103 -11.58 12.27 9.41
CA ARG A 103 -12.62 11.30 9.01
C ARG A 103 -11.97 10.06 8.40
N MET A 104 -12.19 8.91 9.01
CA MET A 104 -11.62 7.63 8.62
C MET A 104 -12.72 6.61 8.34
N HIS A 105 -12.54 5.81 7.29
CA HIS A 105 -13.40 4.68 6.97
C HIS A 105 -12.65 3.38 7.24
N ILE A 106 -13.23 2.50 8.08
CA ILE A 106 -12.69 1.16 8.33
C ILE A 106 -13.37 0.18 7.37
N ASP A 107 -12.66 -0.23 6.33
CA ASP A 107 -13.19 -1.07 5.27
C ASP A 107 -13.51 -2.51 5.76
N SER A 108 -14.46 -3.14 5.08
CA SER A 108 -14.92 -4.50 5.40
C SER A 108 -13.90 -5.60 5.07
N SER A 109 -12.86 -5.32 4.29
CA SER A 109 -11.75 -6.24 3.99
C SER A 109 -11.02 -6.75 5.23
N ILE A 110 -11.01 -5.98 6.33
CA ILE A 110 -10.49 -6.43 7.63
C ILE A 110 -11.48 -7.42 8.22
N ALA A 111 -11.31 -8.72 7.92
CA ALA A 111 -12.32 -9.75 8.21
C ALA A 111 -12.75 -9.81 9.69
N ASN A 112 -11.82 -9.59 10.61
CA ASN A 112 -12.09 -9.70 12.04
C ASN A 112 -12.83 -8.46 12.60
N VAL A 113 -14.10 -8.66 12.99
CA VAL A 113 -14.98 -7.63 13.57
C VAL A 113 -14.37 -7.00 14.84
N ASN A 114 -13.73 -7.80 15.69
CA ASN A 114 -13.11 -7.32 16.93
C ASN A 114 -11.93 -6.40 16.63
N VAL A 115 -11.15 -6.70 15.58
CA VAL A 115 -10.05 -5.84 15.13
C VAL A 115 -10.61 -4.50 14.64
N ARG A 116 -11.71 -4.50 13.87
CA ARG A 116 -12.35 -3.25 13.43
C ARG A 116 -12.87 -2.42 14.60
N ALA A 117 -13.51 -3.04 15.59
CA ALA A 117 -14.01 -2.35 16.78
C ALA A 117 -12.86 -1.78 17.65
N ALA A 118 -11.79 -2.55 17.84
CA ALA A 118 -10.60 -2.08 18.55
C ALA A 118 -9.89 -0.94 17.80
N LEU A 119 -9.82 -1.02 16.47
CA LEU A 119 -9.26 0.03 15.62
C LEU A 119 -10.06 1.32 15.70
N ALA A 120 -11.39 1.24 15.59
CA ALA A 120 -12.29 2.38 15.76
C ALA A 120 -12.09 3.07 17.12
N THR A 121 -11.98 2.27 18.18
CA THR A 121 -11.73 2.77 19.53
C THR A 121 -10.40 3.52 19.63
N ARG A 122 -9.31 2.96 19.08
CA ARG A 122 -7.99 3.62 19.05
C ARG A 122 -7.97 4.93 18.27
N ILE A 123 -8.70 4.99 17.15
CA ILE A 123 -8.85 6.20 16.34
C ILE A 123 -9.58 7.28 17.15
N MET A 124 -10.71 6.95 17.78
CA MET A 124 -11.45 7.89 18.64
C MET A 124 -10.63 8.39 19.82
N HIS A 125 -9.87 7.50 20.48
CA HIS A 125 -9.00 7.88 21.60
C HIS A 125 -7.84 8.79 21.19
N SER A 126 -7.48 8.78 19.91
CA SER A 126 -6.41 9.62 19.36
C SER A 126 -6.96 10.82 18.58
N GLY A 127 -8.25 11.12 18.71
CA GLY A 127 -8.89 12.34 18.21
C GLY A 127 -9.51 12.25 16.81
N GLY A 128 -9.56 11.06 16.19
CA GLY A 128 -10.13 10.85 14.86
C GLY A 128 -11.59 10.40 14.88
N ASP A 129 -12.23 10.38 13.71
CA ASP A 129 -13.61 9.91 13.52
C ASP A 129 -13.63 8.63 12.65
N PRO A 130 -13.88 7.44 13.23
CA PRO A 130 -13.90 6.18 12.48
C PRO A 130 -15.26 5.87 11.82
N THR A 131 -16.26 6.74 11.96
CA THR A 131 -17.64 6.47 11.52
C THR A 131 -17.94 6.94 10.09
N ALA A 132 -16.97 7.58 9.44
CA ALA A 132 -17.14 8.14 8.12
C ALA A 132 -17.37 7.06 7.04
N SER A 133 -18.18 7.40 6.04
CA SER A 133 -18.34 6.59 4.83
C SER A 133 -17.10 6.67 3.95
N ALA A 134 -16.87 5.67 3.07
CA ALA A 134 -15.75 5.68 2.12
C ALA A 134 -15.68 6.97 1.26
N GLN A 135 -16.83 7.53 0.89
CA GLN A 135 -16.90 8.75 0.09
C GLN A 135 -16.54 10.00 0.89
N SER A 136 -16.92 10.07 2.16
CA SER A 136 -16.67 11.26 3.01
C SER A 136 -15.34 11.17 3.78
N ALA A 137 -14.77 9.99 3.93
CA ALA A 137 -13.52 9.78 4.63
C ALA A 137 -12.33 10.37 3.87
N ARG A 138 -11.41 10.95 4.64
CA ARG A 138 -10.08 11.38 4.19
C ARG A 138 -9.12 10.19 4.14
N VAL A 139 -9.24 9.26 5.09
CA VAL A 139 -8.40 8.05 5.17
C VAL A 139 -9.27 6.80 5.10
N ILE A 140 -8.92 5.85 4.24
CA ILE A 140 -9.57 4.54 4.14
C ILE A 140 -8.59 3.49 4.65
N LEU A 141 -8.98 2.75 5.68
CA LEU A 141 -8.18 1.70 6.31
C LEU A 141 -8.65 0.33 5.81
N ALA A 142 -7.75 -0.42 5.18
CA ALA A 142 -8.04 -1.74 4.61
C ALA A 142 -6.95 -2.78 4.94
N ASP A 143 -7.22 -4.06 4.69
CA ASP A 143 -6.25 -5.14 4.87
C ASP A 143 -5.30 -5.21 3.65
N PRO A 144 -3.98 -4.95 3.81
CA PRO A 144 -3.02 -4.93 2.71
C PRO A 144 -2.86 -6.28 2.01
N ASN A 145 -3.26 -7.39 2.65
CA ASN A 145 -3.15 -8.74 2.10
C ASN A 145 -4.32 -9.10 1.16
N THR A 146 -5.24 -8.16 0.91
CA THR A 146 -6.43 -8.40 0.07
C THR A 146 -6.35 -7.63 -1.25
N GLU A 147 -6.95 -8.18 -2.31
CA GLU A 147 -7.06 -7.49 -3.61
C GLU A 147 -7.87 -6.19 -3.51
N ILE A 148 -8.77 -6.09 -2.52
CA ILE A 148 -9.58 -4.90 -2.23
C ILE A 148 -8.68 -3.71 -1.94
N PHE A 149 -7.59 -3.89 -1.19
CA PHE A 149 -6.63 -2.82 -0.89
C PHE A 149 -6.06 -2.21 -2.19
N GLN A 150 -5.58 -3.05 -3.10
CA GLN A 150 -5.04 -2.59 -4.39
C GLN A 150 -6.11 -1.91 -5.25
N HIS A 151 -7.34 -2.43 -5.23
CA HIS A 151 -8.47 -1.82 -5.92
C HIS A 151 -8.79 -0.43 -5.36
N LEU A 152 -8.82 -0.27 -4.03
CA LEU A 152 -9.07 1.01 -3.36
C LEU A 152 -7.96 2.03 -3.69
N VAL A 153 -6.69 1.63 -3.59
CA VAL A 153 -5.55 2.48 -3.98
C VAL A 153 -5.72 2.96 -5.43
N LYS A 154 -6.01 2.05 -6.37
CA LYS A 154 -6.23 2.40 -7.78
C LYS A 154 -7.45 3.30 -8.00
N THR A 155 -8.52 3.09 -7.22
CA THR A 155 -9.76 3.88 -7.32
C THR A 155 -9.53 5.33 -6.86
N TYR A 156 -8.77 5.52 -5.78
CA TYR A 156 -8.59 6.84 -5.16
C TYR A 156 -7.25 7.53 -5.48
N GLN A 157 -6.38 6.93 -6.30
CA GLN A 157 -5.05 7.50 -6.66
C GLN A 157 -5.09 8.92 -7.28
N GLY A 158 -6.25 9.34 -7.81
CA GLY A 158 -6.42 10.67 -8.42
C GLY A 158 -7.00 11.73 -7.48
N GLU A 159 -7.35 11.36 -6.24
CA GLU A 159 -7.95 12.26 -5.26
C GLU A 159 -6.88 12.67 -4.24
N PRO A 160 -6.33 13.91 -4.29
CA PRO A 160 -5.19 14.32 -3.47
C PRO A 160 -5.48 14.36 -1.96
N ASP A 161 -6.76 14.50 -1.59
CA ASP A 161 -7.22 14.53 -0.21
C ASP A 161 -7.67 13.16 0.31
N LYS A 162 -7.49 12.08 -0.47
CA LYS A 162 -7.82 10.72 -0.03
C LYS A 162 -6.58 9.84 0.07
N TYR A 163 -6.49 9.16 1.20
CA TYR A 163 -5.39 8.26 1.53
C TYR A 163 -5.96 6.87 1.76
N VAL A 164 -5.37 5.86 1.12
CA VAL A 164 -5.69 4.45 1.37
C VAL A 164 -4.50 3.83 2.09
N GLU A 165 -4.71 3.46 3.35
CA GLU A 165 -3.67 3.01 4.26
C GLU A 165 -3.97 1.61 4.81
N SER A 166 -2.93 0.89 5.20
CA SER A 166 -3.10 -0.38 5.93
C SER A 166 -3.70 -0.12 7.31
N TYR A 167 -4.52 -1.03 7.84
CA TYR A 167 -5.02 -0.90 9.22
C TYR A 167 -3.91 -0.82 10.29
N LEU A 168 -2.70 -1.31 9.98
CA LEU A 168 -1.51 -1.20 10.84
C LEU A 168 -0.98 0.24 10.94
N TRP A 169 -1.32 1.10 9.97
CA TRP A 169 -0.92 2.51 9.93
C TRP A 169 -1.32 3.28 11.19
N VAL A 170 -2.52 3.03 11.72
CA VAL A 170 -3.01 3.68 12.94
C VAL A 170 -2.08 3.42 14.13
N LYS A 171 -1.63 2.18 14.28
CA LYS A 171 -0.67 1.79 15.34
C LYS A 171 0.65 2.54 15.17
N LYS A 172 1.20 2.56 13.94
CA LYS A 172 2.45 3.26 13.60
C LYS A 172 2.36 4.76 13.90
N CYS A 173 1.24 5.41 13.58
CA CYS A 173 1.02 6.82 13.89
C CYS A 173 0.94 7.10 15.39
N ILE A 174 0.26 6.26 16.17
CA ILE A 174 0.16 6.39 17.63
C ILE A 174 1.54 6.23 18.27
N GLU A 175 2.31 5.21 17.86
CA GLU A 175 3.66 4.96 18.38
C GLU A 175 4.62 6.10 18.06
N LYS A 176 4.56 6.65 16.85
CA LYS A 176 5.37 7.81 16.46
C LYS A 176 4.84 9.14 17.03
N GLY A 177 3.61 9.16 17.53
CA GLY A 177 2.95 10.37 18.02
C GLY A 177 2.70 11.43 16.94
N GLN A 178 2.63 11.03 15.66
CA GLN A 178 2.35 11.91 14.53
C GLN A 178 1.72 11.14 13.35
N VAL A 179 0.95 11.85 12.53
CA VAL A 179 0.32 11.32 11.31
C VAL A 179 1.37 11.30 10.19
N ILE A 180 1.69 10.13 9.67
CA ILE A 180 2.66 9.95 8.59
C ILE A 180 2.01 9.07 7.53
N TYR A 181 1.63 9.66 6.41
CA TYR A 181 1.06 8.92 5.30
C TYR A 181 2.14 8.09 4.59
N THR A 182 1.75 6.94 4.06
CA THR A 182 2.60 6.13 3.20
C THR A 182 2.82 6.90 1.88
N PRO A 183 4.06 7.20 1.48
CA PRO A 183 4.30 7.97 0.27
C PRO A 183 3.79 7.21 -0.96
N VAL A 184 3.07 7.92 -1.84
CA VAL A 184 2.61 7.35 -3.12
C VAL A 184 3.81 7.25 -4.04
N VAL A 185 4.40 6.05 -4.11
CA VAL A 185 5.48 5.78 -5.05
C VAL A 185 4.90 5.74 -6.46
N TYR A 186 5.21 6.76 -7.27
CA TYR A 186 4.86 6.76 -8.68
C TYR A 186 5.54 5.57 -9.36
N LYS A 187 4.77 4.53 -9.65
CA LYS A 187 5.24 3.46 -10.53
C LYS A 187 5.44 4.09 -11.90
N ASN A 188 6.69 4.26 -12.31
CA ASN A 188 7.01 4.75 -13.65
C ASN A 188 6.16 3.96 -14.66
N PRO A 189 5.32 4.63 -15.47
CA PRO A 189 4.38 3.99 -16.37
C PRO A 189 5.21 3.15 -17.32
N GLY A 190 5.18 1.83 -17.09
CA GLY A 190 6.14 0.87 -17.60
C GLY A 190 6.75 1.27 -18.94
N GLY A 191 7.94 1.82 -18.87
CA GLY A 191 8.72 2.31 -20.00
C GLY A 191 10.17 2.04 -19.68
N ARG A 192 10.87 1.39 -20.61
CA ARG A 192 12.32 1.19 -20.48
C ARG A 192 12.95 2.57 -20.37
N ARG A 193 13.92 2.73 -19.45
CA ARG A 193 14.64 4.00 -19.34
C ARG A 193 15.30 4.27 -20.71
N PRO A 194 15.23 5.49 -21.26
CA PRO A 194 16.00 5.83 -22.45
C PRO A 194 17.49 5.50 -22.20
N GLY A 195 18.05 4.58 -22.98
CA GLY A 195 19.43 4.07 -22.80
C GLY A 195 19.53 2.70 -22.14
N GLU A 196 18.47 2.19 -21.50
CA GLU A 196 18.45 0.81 -21.01
C GLU A 196 18.28 -0.14 -22.20
N GLU A 197 19.39 -0.76 -22.60
CA GLU A 197 19.42 -1.69 -23.72
C GLU A 197 18.41 -2.81 -23.52
N ARG A 198 17.83 -3.26 -24.64
CA ARG A 198 16.93 -4.40 -24.56
C ARG A 198 17.73 -5.63 -24.19
N THR A 199 17.50 -6.18 -23.01
CA THR A 199 18.00 -7.51 -22.62
C THR A 199 17.81 -8.45 -23.80
N GLN A 200 18.90 -8.99 -24.31
CA GLN A 200 18.87 -9.94 -25.42
C GLN A 200 18.51 -11.33 -24.85
N PHE A 201 17.74 -12.10 -25.61
CA PHE A 201 17.45 -13.48 -25.25
C PHE A 201 18.71 -14.32 -25.40
N THR A 202 19.13 -14.95 -24.32
CA THR A 202 20.24 -15.92 -24.33
C THR A 202 19.77 -17.27 -24.85
N GLU A 203 20.69 -18.16 -25.22
CA GLU A 203 20.32 -19.52 -25.63
C GLU A 203 19.68 -20.32 -24.49
N ARG A 204 20.17 -20.10 -23.26
CA ARG A 204 19.61 -20.70 -22.03
C ARG A 204 18.17 -20.27 -21.77
N ASP A 205 17.86 -18.99 -21.99
CA ASP A 205 16.50 -18.47 -21.90
C ASP A 205 15.54 -19.21 -22.86
N GLU A 206 16.02 -19.50 -24.07
CA GLU A 206 15.22 -20.23 -25.06
C GLU A 206 15.07 -21.71 -24.77
N GLU A 207 16.10 -22.34 -24.21
CA GLU A 207 16.05 -23.74 -23.76
C GLU A 207 15.04 -23.90 -22.63
N ASN A 208 15.07 -23.00 -21.65
CA ASN A 208 14.11 -23.00 -20.56
C ASN A 208 12.68 -22.72 -21.08
N LEU A 209 12.52 -21.78 -22.01
CA LEU A 209 11.23 -21.53 -22.66
C LEU A 209 10.72 -22.77 -23.42
N CYS A 210 11.60 -23.46 -24.15
CA CYS A 210 11.24 -24.69 -24.86
C CYS A 210 10.86 -25.81 -23.88
N SER A 211 11.63 -25.99 -22.80
CA SER A 211 11.34 -26.98 -21.75
C SER A 211 9.97 -26.73 -21.10
N TRP A 212 9.65 -25.46 -20.81
CA TRP A 212 8.34 -25.06 -20.30
C TRP A 212 7.19 -25.35 -21.27
N ILE A 213 7.33 -24.94 -22.54
CA ILE A 213 6.31 -25.19 -23.56
C ILE A 213 6.16 -26.71 -23.82
N ALA A 214 7.26 -27.48 -23.81
CA ALA A 214 7.24 -28.93 -23.94
C ALA A 214 6.46 -29.59 -22.79
N ALA A 215 6.62 -29.09 -21.56
CA ALA A 215 5.90 -29.58 -20.40
C ALA A 215 4.39 -29.25 -20.44
N LYS A 216 4.01 -28.05 -20.90
CA LYS A 216 2.60 -27.60 -20.91
C LYS A 216 1.83 -27.96 -22.18
N ILE A 217 2.46 -27.89 -23.36
CA ILE A 217 1.85 -28.16 -24.68
C ILE A 217 2.83 -28.99 -25.54
N PRO A 218 2.94 -30.31 -25.27
CA PRO A 218 3.94 -31.18 -25.91
C PRO A 218 3.81 -31.26 -27.44
N TYR A 219 2.59 -31.21 -27.96
CA TYR A 219 2.32 -31.38 -29.38
C TYR A 219 1.84 -30.07 -30.02
N LYS A 220 2.46 -29.68 -31.14
CA LYS A 220 2.15 -28.43 -31.86
C LYS A 220 0.71 -28.42 -32.39
N GLU A 221 0.22 -29.59 -32.81
CA GLU A 221 -1.10 -29.74 -33.45
C GLU A 221 -2.26 -29.46 -32.49
N THR A 222 -2.05 -29.59 -31.18
CA THR A 222 -3.02 -29.21 -30.16
C THR A 222 -3.27 -27.70 -30.14
N GLY A 223 -2.42 -26.90 -30.79
CA GLY A 223 -2.51 -25.45 -30.81
C GLY A 223 -2.06 -24.81 -29.50
N GLY A 224 -2.44 -23.55 -29.25
CA GLY A 224 -2.25 -22.91 -27.94
C GLY A 224 -0.84 -22.38 -27.61
N ARG A 225 0.22 -22.84 -28.28
CA ARG A 225 1.60 -22.34 -28.06
C ARG A 225 1.77 -20.81 -28.27
N THR A 226 0.86 -20.17 -28.98
CA THR A 226 0.84 -18.71 -29.22
C THR A 226 -0.17 -17.95 -28.36
N GLY A 227 -0.87 -18.63 -27.44
CA GLY A 227 -1.88 -18.01 -26.56
C GLY A 227 -1.24 -17.20 -25.43
N ASN A 228 -1.81 -16.03 -25.11
CA ASN A 228 -1.28 -15.13 -24.08
C ASN A 228 -1.19 -15.78 -22.70
N ARG A 229 -2.20 -16.59 -22.34
CA ARG A 229 -2.32 -17.22 -21.02
C ARG A 229 -1.13 -18.12 -20.67
N LEU A 230 -0.54 -18.81 -21.66
CA LEU A 230 0.63 -19.67 -21.45
C LEU A 230 1.84 -18.87 -20.93
N TYR A 231 2.06 -17.68 -21.46
CA TYR A 231 3.19 -16.81 -21.10
C TYR A 231 2.90 -15.98 -19.85
N GLN A 232 1.63 -15.64 -19.59
CA GLN A 232 1.21 -15.05 -18.32
C GLN A 232 1.47 -16.03 -17.17
N GLN A 233 1.05 -17.28 -17.32
CA GLN A 233 1.33 -18.35 -16.36
C GLN A 233 2.82 -18.61 -16.16
N LEU A 234 3.62 -18.52 -17.24
CA LEU A 234 5.08 -18.59 -17.11
C LEU A 234 5.62 -17.48 -16.19
N CYS A 235 5.13 -16.25 -16.33
CA CYS A 235 5.55 -15.13 -15.48
C CYS A 235 4.98 -15.19 -14.06
N GLU A 236 3.81 -15.80 -13.86
CA GLU A 236 3.25 -16.06 -12.52
C GLU A 236 4.13 -17.04 -11.71
N MET A 237 4.84 -17.95 -12.39
CA MET A 237 5.80 -18.86 -11.75
C MET A 237 7.15 -18.21 -11.41
N ALA A 238 7.36 -16.92 -11.71
CA ALA A 238 8.63 -16.24 -11.45
C ALA A 238 9.03 -16.21 -9.96
N ASN A 239 8.09 -16.46 -9.04
CA ASN A 239 8.35 -16.57 -7.60
C ASN A 239 9.13 -17.86 -7.24
N ASP A 240 9.11 -18.88 -8.10
CA ASP A 240 9.87 -20.11 -7.89
C ASP A 240 11.32 -19.89 -8.36
N PRO A 241 12.34 -20.24 -7.55
CA PRO A 241 13.76 -20.02 -7.91
C PRO A 241 14.19 -20.66 -9.24
N GLU A 242 13.57 -21.78 -9.63
CA GLU A 242 13.82 -22.45 -10.91
C GLU A 242 13.36 -21.62 -12.13
N TYR A 243 12.39 -20.72 -11.92
CA TYR A 243 11.79 -19.86 -12.93
C TYR A 243 12.23 -18.39 -12.83
N ALA A 244 13.25 -18.07 -12.00
CA ALA A 244 13.78 -16.72 -11.85
C ALA A 244 14.18 -16.07 -13.20
N TRP A 245 14.64 -16.88 -14.16
CA TRP A 245 15.00 -16.44 -15.52
C TRP A 245 13.85 -15.79 -16.29
N VAL A 246 12.59 -16.08 -15.93
CA VAL A 246 11.41 -15.54 -16.62
C VAL A 246 11.30 -14.02 -16.45
N THR A 247 11.73 -13.49 -15.31
CA THR A 247 11.66 -12.05 -14.98
C THR A 247 12.46 -11.15 -15.93
N ARG A 248 13.47 -11.72 -16.62
CA ARG A 248 14.33 -11.01 -17.58
C ARG A 248 13.56 -10.41 -18.75
N HIS A 249 12.40 -10.96 -19.08
CA HIS A 249 11.56 -10.46 -20.16
C HIS A 249 10.08 -10.52 -19.79
N THR A 250 9.30 -9.58 -20.33
CA THR A 250 7.85 -9.60 -20.14
C THR A 250 7.20 -10.78 -20.88
N TRP A 251 6.02 -11.24 -20.44
CA TRP A 251 5.28 -12.31 -21.12
C TRP A 251 5.03 -12.02 -22.61
N GLN A 252 4.82 -10.75 -22.99
CA GLN A 252 4.68 -10.35 -24.41
C GLN A 252 5.98 -10.57 -25.18
N SER A 253 7.13 -10.27 -24.56
CA SER A 253 8.44 -10.43 -25.17
C SER A 253 8.76 -11.91 -25.38
N TRP A 254 8.49 -12.78 -24.39
CA TRP A 254 8.60 -14.23 -24.53
C TRP A 254 7.72 -14.78 -25.66
N ARG A 255 6.45 -14.34 -25.71
CA ARG A 255 5.52 -14.74 -26.76
C ARG A 255 5.99 -14.32 -28.15
N GLU A 256 6.43 -13.08 -28.31
CA GLU A 256 6.95 -12.58 -29.57
C GLU A 256 8.25 -13.28 -29.96
N ARG A 257 9.12 -13.64 -28.99
CA ARG A 257 10.32 -14.44 -29.24
C ARG A 257 9.97 -15.81 -29.80
N TYR A 258 9.01 -16.51 -29.17
CA TYR A 258 8.52 -17.79 -29.67
C TYR A 258 7.91 -17.64 -31.07
N LYS A 259 7.00 -16.67 -31.25
CA LYS A 259 6.31 -16.44 -32.53
C LYS A 259 7.28 -16.18 -33.70
N LYS A 260 8.32 -15.37 -33.47
CA LYS A 260 9.34 -15.07 -34.50
C LYS A 260 10.29 -16.24 -34.78
N ASN A 261 10.52 -17.11 -33.79
CA ASN A 261 11.45 -18.23 -33.90
C ASN A 261 10.76 -19.60 -33.88
N ALA A 262 9.46 -19.64 -34.21
CA ALA A 262 8.61 -20.81 -33.97
C ALA A 262 9.18 -22.07 -34.62
N THR A 263 9.68 -21.98 -35.86
CA THR A 263 10.27 -23.12 -36.58
C THR A 263 11.45 -23.75 -35.82
N ARG A 264 12.37 -22.93 -35.31
CA ARG A 264 13.57 -23.41 -34.59
C ARG A 264 13.23 -23.92 -33.20
N LEU A 265 12.39 -23.18 -32.47
CA LEU A 265 12.01 -23.56 -31.12
C LEU A 265 11.07 -24.77 -31.12
N ASP A 266 10.18 -24.93 -32.10
CA ASP A 266 9.35 -26.12 -32.24
C ASP A 266 10.18 -27.39 -32.48
N ALA A 267 11.31 -27.29 -33.20
CA ALA A 267 12.24 -28.40 -33.37
C ALA A 267 12.89 -28.79 -32.03
N LYS A 268 13.38 -27.83 -31.25
CA LYS A 268 13.90 -28.08 -29.89
C LYS A 268 12.83 -28.64 -28.96
N ILE A 269 11.60 -28.12 -29.01
CA ILE A 269 10.48 -28.62 -28.22
C ILE A 269 10.17 -30.08 -28.58
N ALA A 270 10.15 -30.43 -29.88
CA ALA A 270 9.91 -31.79 -30.32
C ALA A 270 11.00 -32.75 -29.82
N GLU A 271 12.27 -32.33 -29.85
CA GLU A 271 13.39 -33.10 -29.29
C GLU A 271 13.23 -33.32 -27.77
N ILE A 272 12.91 -32.27 -27.01
CA ILE A 272 12.68 -32.38 -25.56
C ILE A 272 11.50 -33.33 -25.25
N VAL A 273 10.44 -33.28 -26.05
CA VAL A 273 9.28 -34.17 -25.90
C VAL A 273 9.64 -35.63 -26.23
N ASP A 274 10.47 -35.85 -27.26
CA ASP A 274 10.96 -37.20 -27.61
C ASP A 274 11.93 -37.76 -26.56
N GLN A 275 12.76 -36.92 -25.94
CA GLN A 275 13.67 -37.33 -24.87
C GLN A 275 12.91 -37.63 -23.56
N LYS A 276 12.00 -36.75 -23.14
CA LYS A 276 11.26 -36.91 -21.88
C LYS A 276 10.15 -37.96 -21.97
N LYS A 277 9.80 -38.42 -23.18
CA LYS A 277 8.67 -39.32 -23.50
C LYS A 277 7.56 -39.25 -22.45
N PRO A 278 6.85 -38.11 -22.34
CA PRO A 278 5.78 -37.98 -21.37
C PRO A 278 4.84 -39.18 -21.51
N ALA A 279 4.68 -39.95 -20.43
CA ALA A 279 3.93 -41.19 -20.46
C ALA A 279 2.56 -40.91 -21.09
N HIS A 280 2.32 -41.54 -22.25
CA HIS A 280 1.18 -41.25 -23.11
C HIS A 280 -0.11 -41.72 -22.41
N GLY A 281 -0.63 -40.90 -21.49
CA GLY A 281 -1.74 -41.29 -20.61
C GLY A 281 -1.85 -40.55 -19.28
N GLU A 282 -0.80 -39.87 -18.81
CA GLU A 282 -0.94 -38.99 -17.64
C GLU A 282 -1.68 -37.72 -18.04
N LYS A 283 -2.74 -37.39 -17.28
CA LYS A 283 -3.67 -36.29 -17.57
C LYS A 283 -2.92 -34.95 -17.66
N GLY A 284 -2.51 -34.56 -18.86
CA GLY A 284 -1.91 -33.25 -19.12
C GLY A 284 -2.84 -32.11 -18.66
N GLN A 285 -2.24 -31.07 -18.08
CA GLN A 285 -2.92 -29.96 -17.38
C GLN A 285 -3.72 -29.02 -18.31
N TYR A 286 -3.62 -29.19 -19.63
CA TYR A 286 -4.50 -28.57 -20.61
C TYR A 286 -5.35 -29.64 -21.28
N GLY A 287 -6.62 -29.64 -20.91
CA GLY A 287 -7.57 -30.73 -21.11
C GLY A 287 -7.54 -31.36 -22.49
N TYR A 288 -7.69 -32.68 -22.50
CA TYR A 288 -8.01 -33.47 -23.69
C TYR A 288 -9.04 -32.75 -24.54
N VAL A 289 -8.58 -32.14 -25.63
CA VAL A 289 -9.46 -31.73 -26.72
C VAL A 289 -10.03 -33.04 -27.24
N ARG A 290 -11.35 -33.24 -27.06
CA ARG A 290 -12.05 -34.39 -27.62
C ARG A 290 -11.61 -34.52 -29.08
N LYS A 291 -11.12 -35.71 -29.48
CA LYS A 291 -10.87 -35.99 -30.90
C LYS A 291 -12.10 -35.48 -31.66
N PRO A 292 -11.94 -34.58 -32.65
CA PRO A 292 -13.06 -34.16 -33.45
C PRO A 292 -13.68 -35.44 -34.02
N GLU A 293 -14.87 -35.78 -33.55
CA GLU A 293 -15.65 -36.88 -34.08
C GLU A 293 -15.70 -36.64 -35.59
N GLU A 294 -15.28 -37.64 -36.39
CA GLU A 294 -15.32 -37.55 -37.84
C GLU A 294 -16.77 -37.32 -38.26
N ARG A 295 -17.20 -36.05 -38.31
CA ARG A 295 -18.52 -35.71 -38.79
C ARG A 295 -18.55 -36.16 -40.25
N PRO A 296 -19.40 -37.12 -40.62
CA PRO A 296 -19.46 -37.61 -41.99
C PRO A 296 -19.69 -36.43 -42.93
N LYS A 297 -18.81 -36.29 -43.91
CA LYS A 297 -18.82 -35.20 -44.91
C LYS A 297 -20.22 -35.11 -45.55
N ARG A 298 -21.04 -34.17 -45.11
CA ARG A 298 -22.27 -33.80 -45.83
C ARG A 298 -21.84 -33.19 -47.16
N VAL A 299 -22.03 -33.96 -48.23
CA VAL A 299 -21.84 -33.56 -49.63
C VAL A 299 -22.74 -32.36 -49.91
N ARG A 300 -22.18 -31.15 -49.90
CA ARG A 300 -22.91 -29.94 -50.27
C ARG A 300 -23.02 -29.90 -51.79
N LYS A 301 -24.18 -30.26 -52.32
CA LYS A 301 -24.54 -30.22 -53.74
C LYS A 301 -24.35 -28.80 -54.28
N LYS A 302 -23.34 -28.64 -55.14
CA LYS A 302 -23.02 -27.43 -55.91
C LYS A 302 -24.20 -27.10 -56.83
N ARG A 303 -24.94 -26.03 -56.54
CA ARG A 303 -25.96 -25.50 -57.46
C ARG A 303 -25.27 -24.54 -58.43
N ASN A 304 -25.34 -24.94 -59.70
CA ASN A 304 -24.76 -24.32 -60.87
C ASN A 304 -25.33 -22.90 -61.08
N ALA A 305 -24.47 -21.94 -61.40
CA ALA A 305 -24.84 -20.59 -61.82
C ALA A 305 -24.56 -20.48 -63.32
N ASN A 306 -25.58 -20.13 -64.11
CA ASN A 306 -25.42 -19.84 -65.53
C ASN A 306 -26.29 -18.64 -65.91
N GLY A 307 -25.63 -17.52 -66.26
CA GLY A 307 -26.01 -16.39 -67.14
C GLY A 307 -27.38 -15.72 -67.02
N ALA A 308 -27.64 -14.50 -67.47
CA ALA A 308 -26.81 -13.40 -67.99
C ALA A 308 -27.68 -12.11 -67.90
N GLU A 309 -27.03 -10.97 -68.13
CA GLU A 309 -27.48 -9.58 -68.23
C GLU A 309 -28.95 -9.24 -68.59
N ALA A 310 -29.49 -8.15 -68.02
CA ALA A 310 -29.86 -6.92 -68.75
C ALA A 310 -30.65 -5.90 -67.89
N ALA A 311 -30.22 -4.63 -68.02
CA ALA A 311 -31.01 -3.38 -68.04
C ALA A 311 -31.90 -2.93 -66.85
N SER A 312 -31.57 -1.73 -66.34
CA SER A 312 -32.45 -0.78 -65.62
C SER A 312 -33.52 -0.17 -66.55
N PRO A 313 -34.37 0.84 -66.16
CA PRO A 313 -34.77 1.39 -64.84
C PRO A 313 -36.32 1.44 -64.68
N ILE A 314 -36.86 2.03 -63.59
CA ILE A 314 -38.05 2.93 -63.51
C ILE A 314 -38.79 2.87 -62.16
N ALA A 315 -38.99 4.08 -61.61
CA ALA A 315 -40.05 4.61 -60.72
C ALA A 315 -40.35 3.98 -59.33
N GLY A 316 -40.35 4.86 -58.31
CA GLY A 316 -40.95 4.65 -56.98
C GLY A 316 -42.50 4.58 -57.01
N PRO A 317 -43.21 4.65 -55.85
CA PRO A 317 -42.99 5.65 -54.80
C PRO A 317 -43.08 5.13 -53.34
N SER A 318 -42.58 5.99 -52.44
CA SER A 318 -43.11 6.32 -51.10
C SER A 318 -44.35 5.57 -50.58
N MET A 319 -44.23 4.96 -49.40
CA MET A 319 -45.31 4.78 -48.41
C MET A 319 -44.73 4.66 -46.99
N HIS A 320 -45.09 5.63 -46.15
CA HIS A 320 -45.53 5.54 -44.74
C HIS A 320 -44.93 4.47 -43.80
N SER A 321 -44.24 4.84 -42.71
CA SER A 321 -44.78 5.33 -41.42
C SER A 321 -45.70 4.35 -40.69
N MET A 322 -45.25 3.82 -39.56
CA MET A 322 -46.01 3.69 -38.30
C MET A 322 -44.98 3.40 -37.19
N ASP A 323 -44.67 4.32 -36.27
CA ASP A 323 -45.47 4.91 -35.19
C ASP A 323 -45.90 3.95 -34.06
N THR A 324 -45.43 4.33 -32.87
CA THR A 324 -46.15 4.38 -31.59
C THR A 324 -46.74 3.12 -30.96
N TYR A 325 -46.20 2.78 -29.79
CA TYR A 325 -47.04 2.45 -28.65
C TYR A 325 -46.60 3.26 -27.41
N SER A 326 -47.40 4.29 -27.12
CA SER A 326 -47.48 5.05 -25.87
C SER A 326 -48.93 5.00 -25.42
N VAL A 327 -49.25 4.42 -24.26
CA VAL A 327 -50.50 4.68 -23.49
C VAL A 327 -50.33 4.07 -22.07
N PRO A 328 -50.99 4.57 -21.00
CA PRO A 328 -51.03 5.95 -20.49
C PRO A 328 -50.73 6.04 -18.97
N MET A 329 -50.41 7.26 -18.50
CA MET A 329 -50.64 7.68 -17.11
C MET A 329 -52.13 7.94 -16.85
N PRO A 330 -52.58 7.88 -15.60
CA PRO A 330 -53.19 9.09 -15.04
C PRO A 330 -52.79 9.39 -13.59
N VAL A 331 -52.42 10.65 -13.40
CA VAL A 331 -52.48 11.51 -12.19
C VAL A 331 -53.51 12.62 -12.57
N PRO A 332 -54.21 13.42 -11.73
CA PRO A 332 -54.09 13.80 -10.30
C PRO A 332 -55.46 13.72 -9.53
N LEU A 333 -55.59 13.98 -8.22
CA LEU A 333 -55.83 15.33 -7.66
C LEU A 333 -55.96 15.33 -6.11
N PRO A 334 -55.81 16.52 -5.46
CA PRO A 334 -55.77 16.76 -4.01
C PRO A 334 -57.00 17.53 -3.46
N ALA A 335 -56.89 17.96 -2.19
CA ALA A 335 -57.72 18.93 -1.42
C ALA A 335 -58.85 18.28 -0.58
N LEU A 336 -59.25 18.66 0.64
CA LEU A 336 -59.28 19.90 1.45
C LEU A 336 -59.31 19.47 2.95
N SER A 337 -58.66 20.14 3.90
CA SER A 337 -59.12 21.30 4.70
C SER A 337 -60.28 21.06 5.70
N GLY A 338 -60.01 21.43 6.97
CA GLY A 338 -60.98 21.69 8.04
C GLY A 338 -61.23 20.53 9.02
N VAL A 339 -61.55 20.71 10.31
CA VAL A 339 -61.96 21.88 11.10
C VAL A 339 -62.15 21.38 12.56
N ILE A 340 -61.69 22.16 13.55
CA ILE A 340 -62.28 22.43 14.90
C ILE A 340 -62.55 21.28 15.93
N GLY A 341 -62.16 21.54 17.20
CA GLY A 341 -62.77 21.01 18.44
C GLY A 341 -61.72 20.41 19.40
N GLN A 342 -61.19 21.08 20.44
CA GLN A 342 -61.77 21.68 21.66
C GLN A 342 -62.29 20.64 22.69
N VAL A 343 -61.91 20.87 23.97
CA VAL A 343 -62.42 20.27 25.23
C VAL A 343 -61.86 18.84 25.49
N GLY A 344 -61.26 18.46 26.62
CA GLY A 344 -61.26 18.95 28.00
C GLY A 344 -61.56 17.75 28.91
N GLY A 345 -60.79 17.55 29.98
CA GLY A 345 -61.25 16.82 31.17
C GLY A 345 -60.71 15.39 31.43
N PRO A 346 -60.89 14.90 32.67
CA PRO A 346 -59.92 14.10 33.43
C PRO A 346 -60.39 12.66 33.74
N ASP A 347 -59.52 11.91 34.43
CA ASP A 347 -59.77 10.66 35.16
C ASP A 347 -60.34 9.48 34.34
N ASP A 348 -59.64 8.34 34.29
CA ASP A 348 -59.74 7.30 35.33
C ASP A 348 -59.04 6.02 34.88
N ALA A 349 -58.80 5.16 35.87
CA ALA A 349 -58.17 3.84 35.81
C ALA A 349 -58.57 2.94 34.62
N PHE A 350 -57.66 2.06 34.17
CA PHE A 350 -57.80 0.60 34.28
C PHE A 350 -56.72 -0.18 33.49
N ASN A 351 -56.28 -1.28 34.13
CA ASN A 351 -55.76 -2.53 33.59
C ASN A 351 -54.37 -2.63 32.93
N SER A 352 -53.44 -3.06 33.78
CA SER A 352 -52.23 -3.82 33.46
C SER A 352 -52.60 -5.23 32.95
N VAL A 353 -52.33 -5.52 31.68
CA VAL A 353 -52.34 -6.89 31.13
C VAL A 353 -50.93 -7.44 31.14
N VAL A 354 -50.72 -8.43 32.01
CA VAL A 354 -49.51 -9.25 32.14
C VAL A 354 -49.48 -10.26 31.00
N TYR A 355 -48.43 -10.26 30.19
CA TYR A 355 -48.08 -11.38 29.29
C TYR A 355 -46.91 -12.18 29.90
N PRO A 356 -47.00 -13.52 29.97
CA PRO A 356 -45.93 -14.36 30.49
C PRO A 356 -44.81 -14.59 29.47
N SER A 357 -43.57 -14.44 29.94
CA SER A 357 -42.32 -14.70 29.22
C SER A 357 -42.09 -16.21 29.07
N ALA A 358 -41.83 -16.66 27.83
CA ALA A 358 -41.42 -18.02 27.52
C ALA A 358 -39.94 -18.25 27.89
N ALA A 359 -39.68 -19.30 28.67
CA ALA A 359 -38.34 -19.74 29.05
C ALA A 359 -37.68 -20.51 27.90
N SER A 360 -36.44 -20.14 27.54
CA SER A 360 -35.57 -20.94 26.68
C SER A 360 -34.66 -21.81 27.53
N VAL A 361 -34.84 -23.13 27.41
CA VAL A 361 -33.96 -24.17 27.95
C VAL A 361 -32.99 -24.54 26.83
N PHE A 362 -31.71 -24.24 26.97
CA PHE A 362 -30.66 -24.85 26.15
C PHE A 362 -29.71 -25.65 27.05
N GLN A 363 -29.66 -26.94 26.75
CA GLN A 363 -28.84 -27.95 27.43
C GLN A 363 -27.37 -27.82 27.02
N HIS A 364 -26.49 -27.99 28.01
CA HIS A 364 -25.04 -28.06 27.86
C HIS A 364 -24.62 -29.45 27.35
N MET A 365 -23.75 -29.51 26.33
CA MET A 365 -22.98 -30.70 25.99
C MET A 365 -21.49 -30.47 26.32
N PRO A 366 -20.80 -31.43 26.97
CA PRO A 366 -19.37 -31.36 27.19
C PRO A 366 -18.58 -31.96 26.02
N VAL A 367 -17.55 -31.25 25.54
CA VAL A 367 -16.59 -31.74 24.55
C VAL A 367 -15.27 -32.07 25.25
N SER A 368 -14.74 -33.26 24.99
CA SER A 368 -13.51 -33.80 25.55
C SER A 368 -12.26 -33.13 24.96
N ALA A 369 -11.30 -32.80 25.83
CA ALA A 369 -10.02 -32.20 25.49
C ALA A 369 -8.91 -33.27 25.48
N THR A 370 -8.33 -33.55 24.32
CA THR A 370 -6.99 -34.14 24.17
C THR A 370 -6.32 -33.48 22.97
N GLY A 371 -5.35 -32.60 23.22
CA GLY A 371 -4.59 -31.91 22.18
C GLY A 371 -3.38 -31.21 22.81
N GLN A 372 -2.20 -31.57 22.34
CA GLN A 372 -0.90 -31.26 22.91
C GLN A 372 -0.63 -29.74 22.96
N HIS A 373 -0.11 -29.30 24.11
CA HIS A 373 0.21 -27.92 24.41
C HIS A 373 1.58 -27.57 23.80
N MET A 374 1.61 -26.78 22.73
CA MET A 374 2.83 -26.08 22.31
C MET A 374 2.92 -24.74 23.05
N ASP A 375 4.09 -24.46 23.60
CA ASP A 375 4.37 -23.27 24.40
C ASP A 375 4.42 -22.01 23.52
N ALA A 376 3.63 -21.00 23.91
CA ALA A 376 3.51 -19.72 23.24
C ALA A 376 4.79 -18.86 23.29
N ALA A 377 5.77 -19.23 24.13
CA ALA A 377 7.10 -18.63 24.15
C ALA A 377 7.96 -19.06 22.95
N THR A 378 7.86 -20.33 22.52
CA THR A 378 8.64 -20.87 21.40
C THR A 378 8.15 -20.32 20.06
N ALA A 379 6.83 -20.18 19.90
CA ALA A 379 6.21 -19.60 18.71
C ALA A 379 6.53 -18.11 18.48
N ARG A 380 6.98 -17.37 19.50
CA ARG A 380 7.40 -15.97 19.35
C ARG A 380 8.88 -15.80 19.01
N SER A 381 9.71 -16.82 19.23
CA SER A 381 11.16 -16.75 18.95
C SER A 381 11.50 -16.94 17.47
N GLN A 382 10.68 -17.69 16.72
CA GLN A 382 10.94 -17.99 15.30
C GLN A 382 10.45 -16.90 14.32
N ALA A 383 9.71 -15.89 14.78
CA ALA A 383 9.14 -14.84 13.92
C ALA A 383 10.00 -13.57 13.83
N ARG A 384 11.27 -13.60 14.28
CA ARG A 384 12.11 -12.40 14.42
C ARG A 384 13.38 -12.38 13.56
N GLU A 385 13.66 -13.40 12.74
CA GLU A 385 15.01 -13.56 12.16
C GLU A 385 15.08 -13.74 10.63
N GLU A 386 14.08 -13.32 9.86
CA GLU A 386 14.13 -13.33 8.37
C GLU A 386 13.71 -11.99 7.73
N GLU A 387 14.24 -10.87 8.22
CA GLU A 387 14.16 -9.56 7.53
C GLU A 387 15.54 -8.89 7.53
N MET A 388 16.34 -9.19 6.50
CA MET A 388 17.51 -8.48 5.94
C MET A 388 18.13 -9.52 4.95
N GLU A 389 18.34 -9.28 3.66
CA GLU A 389 19.05 -8.21 2.99
C GLU A 389 18.59 -8.18 1.51
N ASP A 390 18.07 -7.05 1.01
CA ASP A 390 18.18 -6.60 -0.39
C ASP A 390 17.57 -5.20 -0.50
N ASP A 391 18.13 -4.26 0.28
CA ASP A 391 17.90 -2.83 0.12
C ASP A 391 18.93 -2.27 -0.87
N GLU A 392 18.74 -2.57 -2.17
CA GLU A 392 19.25 -1.68 -3.20
C GLU A 392 18.39 -0.41 -3.17
N GLU A 393 18.93 0.57 -2.45
CA GLU A 393 18.42 1.92 -2.17
C GLU A 393 17.96 2.62 -3.46
N TRP A 394 16.70 2.38 -3.85
CA TRP A 394 16.02 3.26 -4.79
C TRP A 394 15.89 4.62 -4.13
N GLN A 395 16.57 5.64 -4.64
CA GLN A 395 16.31 7.03 -4.26
C GLN A 395 14.85 7.39 -4.57
N ILE A 396 13.99 7.21 -3.56
CA ILE A 396 12.58 7.62 -3.57
C ILE A 396 12.58 9.14 -3.59
N ARG A 397 12.15 9.73 -4.71
CA ARG A 397 11.89 11.18 -4.77
C ARG A 397 10.59 11.46 -4.02
N GLU A 398 10.70 11.95 -2.79
CA GLU A 398 9.59 12.48 -2.01
C GLU A 398 9.35 13.96 -2.36
N GLY A 399 8.12 14.33 -2.74
CA GLY A 399 7.64 15.73 -2.74
C GLY A 399 7.08 16.30 -4.06
N ASP A 400 6.41 17.45 -3.93
CA ASP A 400 5.77 18.31 -4.95
C ASP A 400 6.76 18.97 -5.96
N ALA A 401 7.84 18.29 -6.30
CA ALA A 401 8.80 18.80 -7.27
C ALA A 401 8.13 18.97 -8.65
N PRO A 402 8.38 20.09 -9.36
CA PRO A 402 7.81 20.31 -10.68
C PRO A 402 8.21 19.16 -11.63
N PRO A 403 7.30 18.70 -12.50
CA PRO A 403 7.57 17.57 -13.38
C PRO A 403 8.80 17.83 -14.24
N PRO A 404 9.67 16.81 -14.43
CA PRO A 404 10.94 16.97 -15.12
C PRO A 404 10.74 17.49 -16.55
N VAL A 405 11.72 18.23 -17.05
CA VAL A 405 11.64 19.01 -18.31
C VAL A 405 11.26 18.14 -19.53
N TRP A 406 11.54 16.83 -19.51
CA TRP A 406 11.13 15.89 -20.56
C TRP A 406 9.61 15.65 -20.62
N ALA A 407 8.87 15.91 -19.54
CA ALA A 407 7.41 15.76 -19.48
C ALA A 407 6.65 16.94 -20.10
N LYS A 408 7.33 18.06 -20.40
CA LYS A 408 6.74 19.13 -21.22
C LYS A 408 6.79 18.72 -22.68
N ARG A 409 5.74 18.04 -23.17
CA ARG A 409 5.50 17.96 -24.61
C ARG A 409 5.28 19.38 -25.13
N LYS A 410 6.23 19.83 -25.94
CA LYS A 410 6.14 21.01 -26.80
C LYS A 410 4.89 20.85 -27.69
N LEU A 411 3.81 21.51 -27.31
CA LEU A 411 2.64 21.72 -28.15
C LEU A 411 2.73 23.17 -28.60
N ASP A 412 2.70 23.36 -29.91
CA ASP A 412 2.95 24.57 -30.70
C ASP A 412 4.42 24.90 -31.00
N GLU A 413 4.85 24.52 -32.21
CA GLU A 413 5.38 25.48 -33.20
C GLU A 413 5.43 24.83 -34.59
N GLU A 414 4.85 25.55 -35.55
CA GLU A 414 4.63 25.18 -36.94
C GLU A 414 5.90 25.03 -37.80
N GLU A 415 5.72 24.23 -38.85
CA GLU A 415 6.37 24.16 -40.16
C GLU A 415 7.78 24.73 -40.42
N GLY A 416 8.64 23.85 -40.96
CA GLY A 416 9.72 24.22 -41.86
C GLY A 416 10.53 23.01 -42.35
N PRO A 417 10.59 22.72 -43.67
CA PRO A 417 11.34 21.57 -44.18
C PRO A 417 12.76 22.00 -44.59
N ASN A 418 13.79 21.53 -43.89
CA ASN A 418 15.17 21.67 -44.38
C ASN A 418 15.94 20.35 -44.36
N LYS A 419 16.36 19.97 -45.57
CA LYS A 419 17.27 18.87 -45.92
C LYS A 419 18.73 19.32 -45.75
N ARG A 420 19.57 18.33 -45.39
CA ARG A 420 21.05 18.25 -45.49
C ARG A 420 21.87 19.10 -44.52
N SER A 421 22.69 18.43 -43.70
CA SER A 421 24.11 18.21 -44.01
C SER A 421 24.75 17.39 -42.89
N ARG A 422 25.51 16.36 -43.29
CA ARG A 422 26.21 15.43 -42.40
C ARG A 422 27.67 15.90 -42.38
N LEU A 423 28.13 16.46 -41.26
CA LEU A 423 29.53 16.79 -41.04
C LEU A 423 29.92 16.35 -39.62
N ASN A 424 31.02 15.60 -39.55
CA ASN A 424 31.68 15.13 -38.35
C ASN A 424 32.03 16.31 -37.42
N SER A 425 31.64 16.18 -36.15
CA SER A 425 32.09 17.04 -35.05
C SER A 425 32.59 16.15 -33.92
N PRO A 426 33.75 16.43 -33.30
CA PRO A 426 34.31 15.60 -32.25
C PRO A 426 33.46 15.71 -30.97
N GLU A 427 33.39 14.59 -30.25
CA GLU A 427 32.76 14.35 -28.94
C GLU A 427 32.20 15.59 -28.22
N ILE A 428 30.89 15.76 -28.32
CA ILE A 428 30.13 16.63 -27.42
C ILE A 428 30.09 15.91 -26.08
N ALA A 429 31.04 16.25 -25.20
CA ALA A 429 30.88 16.05 -23.77
C ALA A 429 29.55 16.72 -23.37
N ALA A 430 28.56 15.89 -23.05
CA ALA A 430 27.24 16.35 -22.64
C ALA A 430 27.41 17.36 -21.51
N GLY A 431 26.76 18.53 -21.66
CA GLY A 431 26.92 19.69 -20.79
C GLY A 431 26.60 19.38 -19.33
N LEU A 432 27.61 18.93 -18.60
CA LEU A 432 27.62 18.90 -17.14
C LEU A 432 27.40 20.31 -16.63
N HIS A 433 26.65 20.44 -15.54
CA HIS A 433 26.39 21.74 -14.93
C HIS A 433 27.75 22.38 -14.57
N PRO A 434 27.94 23.70 -14.75
CA PRO A 434 29.23 24.35 -14.44
C PRO A 434 29.74 24.08 -13.02
N ILE A 435 28.82 23.82 -12.08
CA ILE A 435 29.12 23.41 -10.71
C ILE A 435 29.73 21.99 -10.66
N ASP A 436 29.11 21.02 -11.34
CA ASP A 436 29.60 19.64 -11.37
C ASP A 436 30.99 19.57 -12.02
N GLN A 437 31.22 20.39 -13.05
CA GLN A 437 32.54 20.54 -13.66
C GLN A 437 33.56 21.07 -12.66
N ALA A 438 33.22 22.08 -11.85
CA ALA A 438 34.09 22.63 -10.83
C ALA A 438 34.41 21.61 -9.71
N VAL A 439 33.43 20.81 -9.29
CA VAL A 439 33.63 19.73 -8.31
C VAL A 439 34.56 18.65 -8.87
N GLN A 440 34.35 18.21 -10.11
CA GLN A 440 35.22 17.24 -10.79
C GLN A 440 36.64 17.75 -10.96
N ASP A 441 36.81 19.04 -11.28
CA ASP A 441 38.13 19.64 -11.45
C ASP A 441 38.87 19.73 -10.11
N ILE A 442 38.20 20.08 -9.01
CA ILE A 442 38.80 20.09 -7.65
C ILE A 442 39.19 18.67 -7.22
N ALA A 443 38.32 17.67 -7.44
CA ALA A 443 38.61 16.27 -7.12
C ALA A 443 39.85 15.77 -7.89
N ARG A 444 39.91 16.07 -9.19
CA ARG A 444 41.05 15.72 -10.05
C ARG A 444 42.34 16.44 -9.65
N GLU A 445 42.26 17.73 -9.31
CA GLU A 445 43.41 18.57 -8.97
C GLU A 445 44.09 18.13 -7.66
N PHE A 446 43.33 17.79 -6.62
CA PHE A 446 43.89 17.42 -5.31
C PHE A 446 43.96 15.91 -5.07
N ARG A 447 43.49 15.09 -6.03
CA ARG A 447 43.37 13.62 -5.98
C ARG A 447 42.51 13.11 -4.81
N PHE A 448 41.31 13.67 -4.69
CA PHE A 448 40.23 13.17 -3.81
C PHE A 448 39.10 12.56 -4.64
N THR A 449 38.16 11.84 -4.03
CA THR A 449 37.00 11.34 -4.79
C THR A 449 36.01 12.46 -5.08
N THR A 450 35.26 12.34 -6.18
CA THR A 450 34.23 13.33 -6.53
C THR A 450 33.15 13.41 -5.45
N GLU A 451 32.82 12.29 -4.77
CA GLU A 451 31.83 12.28 -3.68
C GLU A 451 32.28 13.09 -2.47
N GLU A 452 33.54 12.96 -2.04
CA GLU A 452 34.09 13.72 -0.90
C GLU A 452 34.04 15.23 -1.18
N VAL A 453 34.41 15.63 -2.39
CA VAL A 453 34.38 17.04 -2.82
C VAL A 453 32.95 17.55 -2.94
N GLN A 454 32.03 16.74 -3.47
CA GLN A 454 30.61 17.07 -3.59
C GLN A 454 29.97 17.24 -2.20
N GLU A 455 30.20 16.32 -1.26
CA GLU A 455 29.62 16.38 0.09
C GLU A 455 30.05 17.66 0.84
N TYR A 456 31.31 18.07 0.67
CA TYR A 456 31.76 19.34 1.24
C TYR A 456 31.17 20.55 0.52
N TYR A 457 31.09 20.50 -0.82
CA TYR A 457 30.45 21.56 -1.61
C TYR A 457 28.98 21.75 -1.22
N ASP A 458 28.22 20.67 -1.04
CA ASP A 458 26.81 20.73 -0.62
C ASP A 458 26.63 21.40 0.75
N LYS A 459 27.64 21.33 1.62
CA LYS A 459 27.64 22.00 2.94
C LYS A 459 27.97 23.49 2.86
N CYS A 460 28.80 23.94 1.91
CA CYS A 460 29.26 25.33 1.88
C CYS A 460 28.75 26.16 0.69
N GLY A 461 28.30 25.54 -0.40
CA GLY A 461 27.76 26.17 -1.60
C GLY A 461 28.74 27.05 -2.39
N ASP A 462 30.04 26.96 -2.11
CA ASP A 462 31.07 27.84 -2.68
C ASP A 462 32.27 27.01 -3.19
N PRO A 463 32.54 27.02 -4.51
CA PRO A 463 33.59 26.20 -5.12
C PRO A 463 35.01 26.65 -4.72
N GLU A 464 35.22 27.94 -4.43
CA GLU A 464 36.55 28.44 -4.03
C GLU A 464 36.89 28.03 -2.60
N ARG A 465 35.88 28.04 -1.71
CA ARG A 465 36.02 27.54 -0.35
C ARG A 465 36.28 26.02 -0.34
N THR A 466 35.58 25.26 -1.18
CA THR A 466 35.84 23.83 -1.39
C THR A 466 37.26 23.60 -1.90
N ARG A 467 37.70 24.31 -2.94
CA ARG A 467 39.07 24.22 -3.49
C ARG A 467 40.13 24.48 -2.41
N ASN A 468 39.97 25.53 -1.60
CA ASN A 468 40.91 25.88 -0.53
C ASN A 468 40.98 24.84 0.60
N ARG A 469 39.84 24.20 0.91
CA ARG A 469 39.76 23.11 1.90
C ARG A 469 40.60 21.91 1.45
N PHE A 470 40.35 21.42 0.23
CA PHE A 470 41.04 20.24 -0.29
C PHE A 470 42.52 20.50 -0.57
N LYS A 471 42.89 21.73 -0.97
CA LYS A 471 44.29 22.16 -1.03
C LYS A 471 44.99 22.00 0.32
N LYS A 472 44.40 22.51 1.41
CA LYS A 472 44.97 22.39 2.76
C LYS A 472 45.09 20.93 3.21
N MET A 473 44.09 20.10 2.92
CA MET A 473 44.17 18.66 3.24
C MET A 473 45.33 18.00 2.50
N ARG A 474 45.54 18.36 1.23
CA ARG A 474 46.65 17.84 0.43
C ARG A 474 48.01 18.30 0.93
N ASP A 475 48.13 19.56 1.32
CA ASP A 475 49.34 20.12 1.91
C ASP A 475 49.69 19.41 3.23
N VAL A 476 48.68 19.08 4.07
CA VAL A 476 48.88 18.30 5.31
C VAL A 476 49.33 16.88 5.00
N LEU A 477 48.72 16.19 4.04
CA LEU A 477 49.12 14.84 3.63
C LEU A 477 50.55 14.82 3.08
N ASN A 478 50.95 15.83 2.31
CA ASN A 478 52.32 15.93 1.79
C ASN A 478 53.35 16.32 2.88
N ALA A 479 52.91 16.91 3.99
CA ALA A 479 53.77 17.27 5.12
C ALA A 479 53.99 16.09 6.09
N LEU A 480 53.10 15.09 6.08
CA LEU A 480 53.33 13.84 6.80
C LEU A 480 54.47 13.10 6.10
N LYS A 481 55.53 12.83 6.85
CA LYS A 481 56.69 12.10 6.38
C LYS A 481 56.28 10.62 6.24
N ASP A 482 56.55 9.99 5.11
CA ASP A 482 56.30 8.56 4.96
C ASP A 482 57.17 7.79 5.98
N ASP A 483 56.53 7.03 6.87
CA ASP A 483 57.18 6.23 7.92
C ASP A 483 57.95 5.01 7.36
N GLU A 484 58.13 4.89 6.03
CA GLU A 484 58.83 3.77 5.39
C GLU A 484 60.37 3.83 5.50
N ASP A 485 60.94 4.90 6.06
CA ASP A 485 62.40 5.05 6.25
C ASP A 485 62.89 4.74 7.68
N GLU A 486 62.08 4.11 8.55
CA GLU A 486 62.63 3.54 9.80
C GLU A 486 63.30 2.17 9.51
N PRO A 487 64.63 2.05 9.67
CA PRO A 487 65.31 0.77 9.49
C PRO A 487 64.81 -0.21 10.54
N ALA A 488 64.21 -1.30 10.07
CA ALA A 488 63.66 -2.40 10.85
C ALA A 488 64.51 -2.74 12.09
N SER A 489 64.14 -2.18 13.24
CA SER A 489 64.73 -2.58 14.51
C SER A 489 64.15 -3.95 14.89
N ALA A 490 65.05 -4.84 15.26
CA ALA A 490 64.79 -6.27 15.46
C ALA A 490 63.63 -6.53 16.46
N PRO A 491 62.83 -7.59 16.24
CA PRO A 491 61.68 -7.89 17.09
C PRO A 491 62.12 -8.26 18.53
N PRO A 492 61.44 -7.72 19.56
CA PRO A 492 61.68 -8.13 20.94
C PRO A 492 61.13 -9.54 21.18
N ALA A 493 61.92 -10.35 21.89
CA ALA A 493 61.60 -11.73 22.24
C ALA A 493 60.25 -11.83 22.98
N THR A 494 59.36 -12.66 22.45
CA THR A 494 58.06 -12.98 23.03
C THR A 494 58.22 -13.87 24.27
N SER A 495 57.90 -13.33 25.44
CA SER A 495 57.73 -14.10 26.67
C SER A 495 56.34 -14.74 26.70
N THR A 496 56.29 -16.06 26.57
CA THR A 496 55.10 -16.89 26.62
C THR A 496 54.58 -16.99 28.06
N THR A 497 53.53 -16.24 28.41
CA THR A 497 52.74 -16.48 29.64
C THR A 497 51.52 -17.34 29.31
N PRO A 498 51.31 -18.49 29.98
CA PRO A 498 50.18 -19.37 29.73
C PRO A 498 48.89 -18.85 30.38
N VAL A 499 47.80 -18.89 29.60
CA VAL A 499 46.43 -18.55 30.01
C VAL A 499 45.86 -19.68 30.89
N PRO A 500 45.25 -19.38 32.05
CA PRO A 500 44.66 -20.41 32.92
C PRO A 500 43.30 -20.88 32.39
N VAL A 501 43.12 -22.21 32.40
CA VAL A 501 41.90 -22.93 32.03
C VAL A 501 40.81 -22.72 33.09
N PRO A 502 39.56 -22.37 32.73
CA PRO A 502 38.49 -22.21 33.71
C PRO A 502 37.93 -23.56 34.18
N THR A 503 37.87 -23.74 35.50
CA THR A 503 37.27 -24.88 36.19
C THR A 503 35.73 -24.87 36.14
N PRO A 504 35.06 -26.04 36.01
CA PRO A 504 33.60 -26.14 35.98
C PRO A 504 32.97 -26.02 37.38
N VAL A 505 31.82 -25.34 37.43
CA VAL A 505 31.03 -25.08 38.64
C VAL A 505 30.13 -26.29 38.96
N PRO A 506 30.04 -26.76 40.23
CA PRO A 506 29.15 -27.84 40.61
C PRO A 506 27.70 -27.36 40.79
N VAL A 507 26.77 -28.13 40.24
CA VAL A 507 25.32 -27.96 40.35
C VAL A 507 24.84 -28.53 41.68
N SER A 508 24.21 -27.71 42.51
CA SER A 508 23.54 -28.15 43.75
C SER A 508 22.17 -28.77 43.47
N PRO A 509 21.77 -29.82 44.21
CA PRO A 509 20.45 -30.43 44.07
C PRO A 509 19.36 -29.59 44.76
N ILE A 510 18.21 -29.49 44.10
CA ILE A 510 16.98 -28.89 44.61
C ILE A 510 16.29 -29.94 45.50
N ALA A 511 15.88 -29.51 46.70
CA ALA A 511 14.95 -30.21 47.58
C ALA A 511 13.59 -29.49 47.55
#